data_AF-A0A5B8BU13-F1
#
_entry.id   AF-A0A5B8BU13-F1
#
_cell.length_a   1.000
_cell.length_b   1.000
_cell.length_c   1.000
_cell.angle_alpha   90.00
_cell.angle_beta   90.00
_cell.angle_gamma   90.00
#
_symmetry.space_group_name_H-M   'P 1'
#
loop_
_entity.id
_entity.type
_entity.pdbx_description
1 polymer ?
#
loop_
_entity_poly.entity_id
_entity_poly.type
_entity_poly.pdbx_seq_one_letter_code
_entity_poly.pdbx_strand_id
1 'polypeptide(L)'
;MRRERTRATTLMAAAILAGALCLEPGAGLMAGERITPEQALELVREKIATISDHDFVVEEERTMDRTYGWIFFYNTKAYLSSGDPSDIMPGTAPIIVLHDGSVVPMPSSMPPQAAILRFEEMLENPDMRPEDWK
;
A
#
# COMPACT_ATOMS: atom_id res chain seq x y z
N MET A 1 -27.09 -4.70 -70.85
CA MET A 1 -27.20 -6.17 -70.92
C MET A 1 -25.83 -6.75 -70.57
N ARG A 2 -25.77 -7.73 -69.63
CA ARG A 2 -24.59 -8.52 -69.15
C ARG A 2 -23.49 -7.72 -68.42
N ARG A 3 -23.39 -7.81 -67.09
CA ARG A 3 -22.78 -8.87 -66.23
C ARG A 3 -21.26 -8.93 -66.33
N GLU A 4 -20.59 -8.39 -65.31
CA GLU A 4 -19.35 -8.95 -64.79
C GLU A 4 -19.50 -9.20 -63.28
N ARG A 5 -19.28 -10.47 -62.92
CA ARG A 5 -19.01 -10.97 -61.56
C ARG A 5 -17.51 -10.72 -61.33
N THR A 6 -17.00 -10.45 -60.13
CA THR A 6 -16.70 -11.50 -59.13
C THR A 6 -16.12 -10.83 -57.87
N ARG A 7 -16.44 -11.39 -56.71
CA ARG A 7 -16.11 -10.95 -55.35
C ARG A 7 -14.71 -11.42 -54.89
N ALA A 8 -14.06 -10.64 -54.02
CA ALA A 8 -13.16 -11.06 -52.94
C ALA A 8 -13.01 -9.84 -51.99
N THR A 9 -13.70 -9.72 -50.86
CA THR A 9 -13.49 -10.33 -49.54
C THR A 9 -12.04 -10.31 -49.05
N THR A 10 -11.74 -9.45 -48.06
CA THR A 10 -10.86 -9.63 -46.86
C THR A 10 -10.56 -8.23 -46.28
N LEU A 11 -11.29 -7.74 -45.27
CA LEU A 11 -11.02 -7.81 -43.82
C LEU A 11 -9.58 -7.44 -43.41
N MET A 12 -9.38 -6.27 -42.79
CA MET A 12 -9.11 -6.15 -41.35
C MET A 12 -8.65 -4.73 -41.01
N ALA A 13 -9.39 -4.11 -40.08
CA ALA A 13 -8.88 -3.04 -39.25
C ALA A 13 -7.82 -3.63 -38.30
N ALA A 14 -6.69 -2.94 -38.15
CA ALA A 14 -5.73 -3.20 -37.08
C ALA A 14 -5.50 -1.90 -36.31
N ALA A 15 -5.93 -1.93 -35.06
CA ALA A 15 -5.79 -0.87 -34.07
C ALA A 15 -4.31 -0.67 -33.72
N ILE A 16 -3.86 0.58 -33.66
CA ILE A 16 -2.64 0.96 -32.97
C ILE A 16 -3.08 1.59 -31.65
N LEU A 17 -3.26 0.74 -30.63
CA LEU A 17 -3.32 1.18 -29.25
C LEU A 17 -1.99 0.79 -28.60
N ALA A 18 -1.29 1.83 -28.14
CA ALA A 18 0.04 1.78 -27.58
C ALA A 18 0.11 0.76 -26.42
N GLY A 19 0.87 -0.29 -26.64
CA GLY A 19 1.35 -1.20 -25.61
C GLY A 19 2.85 -0.99 -25.40
N ALA A 20 3.20 -0.38 -24.27
CA ALA A 20 4.48 -0.48 -23.56
C ALA A 20 4.21 0.14 -22.19
N LEU A 21 3.70 -0.60 -21.20
CA LEU A 21 4.46 -1.49 -20.33
C LEU A 21 5.76 -0.81 -19.82
N CYS A 22 5.63 -0.04 -18.75
CA CYS A 22 6.65 0.02 -17.70
C CYS A 22 5.97 -0.44 -16.40
N LEU A 23 5.78 -1.75 -16.30
CA LEU A 23 5.69 -2.42 -15.02
C LEU A 23 7.15 -2.73 -14.65
N GLU A 24 7.78 -1.85 -13.88
CA GLU A 24 9.08 -2.18 -13.29
C GLU A 24 8.82 -3.13 -12.10
N PRO A 25 9.42 -4.33 -12.10
CA PRO A 25 9.22 -5.34 -11.08
C PRO A 25 10.07 -5.02 -9.86
N GLY A 26 9.49 -5.20 -8.66
CA GLY A 26 10.18 -5.45 -7.40
C GLY A 26 11.55 -4.77 -7.24
N ALA A 27 11.55 -3.50 -6.86
CA ALA A 27 12.73 -2.86 -6.31
C ALA A 27 13.03 -3.52 -4.95
N GLY A 28 13.78 -4.62 -4.99
CA GLY A 28 14.41 -5.21 -3.82
C GLY A 28 15.26 -4.13 -3.15
N LEU A 29 14.82 -3.69 -1.98
CA LEU A 29 15.50 -2.71 -1.16
C LEU A 29 16.92 -3.22 -0.84
N MET A 30 17.92 -2.52 -1.37
CA MET A 30 19.31 -2.69 -0.96
C MET A 30 19.51 -1.94 0.36
N ALA A 31 20.03 -2.63 1.37
CA ALA A 31 20.30 -2.06 2.69
C ALA A 31 21.20 -0.80 2.56
N GLY A 32 20.65 0.37 2.90
CA GLY A 32 21.37 1.65 2.99
C GLY A 32 20.76 2.81 2.21
N GLU A 33 19.84 2.55 1.27
CA GLU A 33 19.09 3.61 0.59
C GLU A 33 17.82 3.95 1.36
N ARG A 34 17.61 5.24 1.63
CA ARG A 34 16.37 5.71 2.24
C ARG A 34 15.27 5.71 1.19
N ILE A 35 14.16 5.06 1.47
CA ILE A 35 13.01 5.03 0.57
C ILE A 35 12.32 6.40 0.52
N THR A 36 11.57 6.65 -0.55
CA THR A 36 10.70 7.82 -0.69
C THR A 36 9.33 7.58 -0.03
N PRO A 37 8.55 8.65 0.24
CA PRO A 37 7.17 8.51 0.71
C PRO A 37 6.29 7.66 -0.20
N GLU A 38 6.49 7.75 -1.52
CA GLU A 38 5.74 6.97 -2.52
C GLU A 38 6.08 5.48 -2.40
N GLN A 39 7.37 5.15 -2.24
CA GLN A 39 7.80 3.78 -2.01
C GLN A 39 7.24 3.23 -0.68
N ALA A 40 7.22 4.06 0.37
CA ALA A 40 6.63 3.69 1.66
C ALA A 40 5.12 3.41 1.53
N LEU A 41 4.40 4.23 0.74
CA LEU A 41 2.99 4.04 0.47
C LEU A 41 2.72 2.71 -0.26
N GLU A 42 3.54 2.37 -1.25
CA GLU A 42 3.42 1.08 -1.96
C GLU A 42 3.66 -0.10 -1.02
N LEU A 43 4.67 -0.04 -0.15
CA LEU A 43 4.92 -1.08 0.87
C LEU A 43 3.70 -1.28 1.79
N VAL A 44 3.02 -0.20 2.18
CA VAL A 44 1.79 -0.30 2.98
C VAL A 44 0.64 -0.89 2.18
N ARG A 45 0.45 -0.47 0.93
CA ARG A 45 -0.60 -1.01 0.04
C ARG A 45 -0.43 -2.51 -0.17
N GLU A 46 0.80 -2.97 -0.42
CA GLU A 46 1.12 -4.39 -0.49
C GLU A 46 0.83 -5.08 0.84
N LYS A 47 1.25 -4.49 1.96
CA LYS A 47 1.04 -5.10 3.29
C LYS A 47 -0.44 -5.27 3.62
N ILE A 48 -1.27 -4.25 3.45
CA ILE A 48 -2.70 -4.32 3.80
C ILE A 48 -3.48 -5.26 2.90
N ALA A 49 -3.07 -5.41 1.63
CA ALA A 49 -3.64 -6.39 0.71
C ALA A 49 -3.43 -7.85 1.18
N THR A 50 -2.44 -8.10 2.05
CA THR A 50 -2.21 -9.45 2.64
C THR A 50 -3.04 -9.72 3.89
N ILE A 51 -3.70 -8.71 4.47
CA ILE A 51 -4.40 -8.85 5.77
C ILE A 51 -5.73 -9.58 5.60
N SER A 52 -6.51 -9.23 4.58
CA SER A 52 -7.82 -9.81 4.30
C SER A 52 -8.27 -9.49 2.88
N ASP A 53 -9.34 -10.14 2.41
CA ASP A 53 -9.96 -9.87 1.11
C ASP A 53 -10.78 -8.57 1.04
N HIS A 54 -10.77 -7.74 2.09
CA HIS A 54 -11.46 -6.45 2.07
C HIS A 54 -10.70 -5.40 1.25
N ASP A 55 -11.45 -4.53 0.59
CA ASP A 55 -10.91 -3.36 -0.08
C ASP A 55 -10.44 -2.32 0.96
N PHE A 56 -9.15 -2.34 1.29
CA PHE A 56 -8.54 -1.32 2.14
C PHE A 56 -8.08 -0.10 1.34
N VAL A 57 -8.16 1.07 1.98
CA VAL A 57 -7.68 2.34 1.46
C VAL A 57 -6.85 3.01 2.55
N VAL A 58 -5.66 3.48 2.16
CA VAL A 58 -4.80 4.28 3.02
C VAL A 58 -5.38 5.69 3.12
N GLU A 59 -5.56 6.18 4.34
CA GLU A 59 -6.01 7.54 4.64
C GLU A 59 -4.83 8.50 4.52
N GLU A 60 -4.43 8.84 3.28
CA GLU A 60 -3.20 9.59 2.99
C GLU A 60 -3.14 10.96 3.71
N GLU A 61 -4.30 11.59 3.91
CA GLU A 61 -4.43 12.86 4.65
C GLU A 61 -4.16 12.74 6.16
N ARG A 62 -4.23 11.53 6.71
CA ARG A 62 -3.90 11.21 8.10
C ARG A 62 -2.50 10.64 8.27
N THR A 63 -1.77 10.42 7.17
CA THR A 63 -0.39 9.95 7.21
C THR A 63 0.47 10.95 7.97
N MET A 64 1.30 10.44 8.87
CA MET A 64 2.18 11.26 9.70
C MET A 64 3.63 11.08 9.26
N ASP A 65 4.29 12.18 8.92
CA ASP A 65 5.74 12.21 8.69
C ASP A 65 6.50 12.25 10.02
N ARG A 66 7.56 11.45 10.11
CA ARG A 66 8.42 11.31 11.29
C ARG A 66 9.87 11.26 10.86
N THR A 67 10.77 11.65 11.77
CA THR A 67 12.22 11.62 11.53
C THR A 67 12.79 10.23 11.25
N TYR A 68 12.04 9.18 11.60
CA TYR A 68 12.39 7.78 11.36
C TYR A 68 11.65 7.15 10.18
N GLY A 69 10.63 7.81 9.61
CA GLY A 69 9.78 7.23 8.57
C GLY A 69 8.37 7.82 8.53
N TRP A 70 7.39 6.98 8.20
CA TRP A 70 5.99 7.39 8.03
C TRP A 70 5.05 6.47 8.80
N ILE A 71 3.95 7.05 9.28
CA ILE A 71 2.88 6.32 9.96
C ILE A 71 1.63 6.41 9.09
N PHE A 72 1.16 5.25 8.63
CA PHE A 72 -0.01 5.15 7.76
C PHE A 72 -1.22 4.62 8.52
N PHE A 73 -2.34 5.28 8.31
CA PHE A 73 -3.66 4.84 8.74
C PHE A 73 -4.41 4.31 7.52
N TYR A 74 -5.21 3.27 7.71
CA TYR A 74 -6.02 2.70 6.64
C TYR A 74 -7.33 2.17 7.22
N ASN A 75 -8.33 2.09 6.36
CA ASN A 75 -9.61 1.50 6.69
C ASN A 75 -10.25 0.86 5.47
N THR A 76 -11.38 0.17 5.66
CA THR A 76 -12.14 -0.38 4.53
C THR A 76 -12.74 0.77 3.71
N LYS A 77 -12.75 0.62 2.39
CA LYS A 77 -13.40 1.57 1.47
C LYS A 77 -14.88 1.77 1.83
N ALA A 78 -15.53 0.71 2.29
CA ALA A 78 -16.91 0.73 2.78
C ALA A 78 -17.04 1.72 3.94
N TYR A 79 -16.24 1.57 4.99
CA TYR A 79 -16.27 2.46 6.15
C TYR A 79 -15.96 3.92 5.80
N LEU A 80 -14.95 4.17 4.96
CA LEU A 80 -14.62 5.54 4.56
C LEU A 80 -15.73 6.22 3.75
N SER A 81 -16.55 5.43 3.05
CA SER A 81 -17.66 5.96 2.23
C SER A 81 -18.95 6.13 3.04
N SER A 82 -19.25 5.19 3.94
CA SER A 82 -20.51 5.16 4.68
C SER A 82 -20.44 5.89 6.02
N GLY A 83 -19.28 5.86 6.67
CA GLY A 83 -19.11 6.23 8.08
C GLY A 83 -19.86 5.30 9.06
N ASP A 84 -20.43 4.19 8.58
CA ASP A 84 -21.20 3.27 9.40
C ASP A 84 -20.26 2.44 10.28
N PRO A 85 -20.40 2.47 11.61
CA PRO A 85 -19.59 1.65 12.51
C PRO A 85 -19.64 0.14 12.20
N SER A 86 -20.67 -0.33 11.50
CA SER A 86 -20.82 -1.72 11.08
C SER A 86 -19.83 -2.13 9.99
N ASP A 87 -19.29 -1.17 9.24
CA ASP A 87 -18.28 -1.40 8.18
C ASP A 87 -16.83 -1.35 8.72
N ILE A 88 -16.66 -1.07 10.02
CA ILE A 88 -15.36 -1.08 10.68
C ILE A 88 -14.80 -2.50 10.70
N MET A 89 -13.57 -2.66 10.24
CA MET A 89 -12.84 -3.91 10.38
C MET A 89 -12.08 -3.95 11.71
N PRO A 90 -12.37 -4.91 12.61
CA PRO A 90 -11.59 -5.12 13.82
C PRO A 90 -10.15 -5.52 13.49
N GLY A 91 -9.21 -5.12 14.33
CA GLY A 91 -7.79 -5.43 14.12
C GLY A 91 -7.06 -4.48 13.18
N THR A 92 -7.75 -3.46 12.64
CA THR A 92 -7.10 -2.34 11.96
C THR A 92 -6.26 -1.54 12.95
N ALA A 93 -4.98 -1.36 12.63
CA ALA A 93 -4.03 -0.60 13.41
C ALA A 93 -3.07 0.12 12.46
N PRO A 94 -2.43 1.23 12.89
CA PRO A 94 -1.47 1.92 12.06
C PRO A 94 -0.32 1.01 11.63
N ILE A 95 0.28 1.31 10.49
CA ILE A 95 1.50 0.66 10.03
C ILE A 95 2.58 1.73 9.96
N ILE A 96 3.73 1.45 10.57
CA ILE A 96 4.91 2.31 10.49
C ILE A 96 5.81 1.76 9.39
N VAL A 97 6.30 2.63 8.50
CA VAL A 97 7.33 2.28 7.52
C VAL A 97 8.55 3.13 7.80
N LEU A 98 9.66 2.48 8.12
CA LEU A 98 10.94 3.14 8.38
C LEU A 98 11.60 3.57 7.07
N HIS A 99 12.48 4.57 7.16
CA HIS A 99 13.23 5.02 5.98
C HIS A 99 14.08 3.92 5.33
N ASP A 100 14.45 2.87 6.05
CA ASP A 100 15.19 1.72 5.52
C ASP A 100 14.31 0.66 4.86
N GLY A 101 13.00 0.92 4.69
CA GLY A 101 12.04 -0.02 4.12
C GLY A 101 11.39 -0.99 5.09
N SER A 102 11.78 -0.99 6.37
CA SER A 102 11.18 -1.88 7.36
C SER A 102 9.72 -1.52 7.61
N VAL A 103 8.83 -2.49 7.45
CA VAL A 103 7.39 -2.35 7.72
C VAL A 103 7.08 -2.92 9.10
N VAL A 104 6.58 -2.08 10.00
CA VAL A 104 6.27 -2.41 11.39
C VAL A 104 4.76 -2.28 11.64
N PRO A 105 4.01 -3.40 11.68
CA PRO A 105 2.61 -3.39 12.07
C PRO A 105 2.45 -3.01 13.55
N MET A 106 1.54 -2.09 13.86
CA MET A 106 1.23 -1.75 15.25
C MET A 106 0.20 -2.69 15.87
N PRO A 107 0.23 -2.89 17.20
CA PRO A 107 -0.82 -3.65 17.88
C PRO A 107 -2.17 -2.93 17.82
N SER A 108 -3.22 -3.67 17.48
CA SER A 108 -4.61 -3.16 17.49
C SER A 108 -5.28 -3.22 18.86
N SER A 109 -4.59 -3.75 19.88
CA SER A 109 -5.12 -3.91 21.25
C SER A 109 -5.08 -2.63 22.08
N MET A 110 -4.58 -1.53 21.52
CA MET A 110 -4.47 -0.23 22.20
C MET A 110 -4.80 0.91 21.23
N PRO A 111 -5.14 2.11 21.74
CA PRO A 111 -5.38 3.26 20.89
C PRO A 111 -4.16 3.58 20.01
N PRO A 112 -4.35 4.03 18.76
CA PRO A 112 -3.27 4.30 17.82
C PRO A 112 -2.13 5.16 18.39
N GLN A 113 -2.48 6.25 19.09
CA GLN A 113 -1.50 7.15 19.70
C GLN A 113 -0.66 6.46 20.78
N ALA A 114 -1.25 5.56 21.56
CA ALA A 114 -0.53 4.80 22.58
C ALA A 114 0.46 3.80 21.94
N ALA A 115 0.06 3.16 20.84
CA ALA A 115 0.95 2.27 20.08
C ALA A 115 2.15 3.02 19.49
N ILE A 116 1.90 4.20 18.91
CA ILE A 116 2.94 5.06 18.33
C ILE A 116 3.93 5.54 19.41
N LEU A 117 3.43 6.05 20.54
CA LEU A 117 4.29 6.50 21.64
C LEU A 117 5.15 5.36 22.20
N ARG A 118 4.57 4.16 22.35
CA ARG A 118 5.32 2.97 22.77
C ARG A 118 6.41 2.62 21.77
N PHE A 119 6.14 2.73 20.47
CA PHE A 119 7.13 2.53 19.44
C PHE A 119 8.27 3.55 19.53
N GLU A 120 7.95 4.83 19.70
CA GLU A 120 8.94 5.90 19.85
C GLU A 120 9.81 5.70 21.10
N GLU A 121 9.24 5.25 22.22
CA GLU A 121 9.99 4.88 23.43
C GLU A 121 10.98 3.72 23.17
N MET A 122 10.60 2.71 22.38
CA MET A 122 11.49 1.60 21.99
C MET A 122 12.63 2.04 21.06
N LEU A 123 12.43 3.09 20.25
CA LEU A 123 13.48 3.68 19.44
C LEU A 123 14.52 4.38 20.31
N GLU A 124 14.06 5.15 21.30
CA GLU A 124 14.90 5.89 22.24
C GLU A 124 15.61 4.97 23.25
N ASN A 125 14.97 3.88 23.66
CA ASN A 125 15.49 2.91 24.61
C ASN A 125 15.66 1.52 23.98
N PRO A 126 16.87 1.17 23.48
CA PRO A 126 17.14 -0.12 22.87
C PRO A 126 16.82 -1.32 23.77
N ASP A 127 16.88 -1.17 25.09
CA ASP A 127 16.60 -2.26 26.02
C ASP A 127 15.13 -2.67 26.02
N MET A 128 14.22 -1.79 25.59
CA MET A 128 12.79 -2.04 25.49
C MET A 128 12.38 -2.70 24.17
N ARG A 129 13.28 -2.78 23.20
CA ARG A 129 12.98 -3.47 21.93
C ARG A 129 12.83 -4.97 22.17
N PRO A 130 11.90 -5.63 21.47
CA PRO A 130 11.86 -7.08 21.39
C PRO A 130 13.23 -7.65 20.99
N GLU A 131 13.60 -8.82 21.53
CA GLU A 131 14.92 -9.44 21.27
C GLU A 131 15.12 -9.78 19.80
N ASP A 132 14.04 -10.09 19.08
CA ASP A 132 14.01 -10.33 17.63
C ASP A 132 14.23 -9.06 16.78
N TRP A 133 14.35 -7.88 17.43
CA TRP A 133 14.62 -6.58 16.82
C TRP A 133 16.03 -6.04 17.08
N LYS A 134 16.83 -6.73 17.90
CA LYS A 134 18.22 -6.36 18.23
C LYS A 134 19.21 -7.05 17.29
#